data_AF-A0A0G0LI75-F1
#
_entry.id   AF-A0A0G0LI75-F1
#
_cell.length_a   1.000
_cell.length_b   1.000
_cell.length_c   1.000
_cell.angle_alpha   90.00
_cell.angle_beta   90.00
_cell.angle_gamma   90.00
#
_symmetry.space_group_name_H-M   'P 1'
#
loop_
_entity.id
_entity.type
_entity.pdbx_description
1 polymer ?
#
loop_
_entity_poly.entity_id
_entity_poly.type
_entity_poly.pdbx_seq_one_letter_code
_entity_poly.pdbx_strand_id
1 'polypeptide(L)' 'MPNKKRGFGAMDPERQREIARKGGEASHSGGFASMDPERQREIARKGGASSHGGGRKST' A
#
# COMPACT_ATOMS: atom_id res chain seq x y z
N MET A 1 -7.49 -6.91 26.21
CA MET A 1 -6.41 -5.95 25.90
C MET A 1 -7.03 -4.74 25.21
N PRO A 2 -6.79 -3.50 25.66
CA PRO A 2 -7.34 -2.33 24.96
C PRO A 2 -6.75 -2.22 23.56
N ASN A 3 -7.61 -2.14 22.54
CA ASN A 3 -7.22 -2.02 21.14
C ASN A 3 -6.48 -0.69 20.92
N LYS A 4 -5.15 -0.77 20.79
CA LYS A 4 -4.32 0.38 20.41
C LYS A 4 -4.78 0.85 19.03
N LYS A 5 -5.12 2.13 18.88
CA LYS A 5 -5.44 2.72 17.58
C LYS A 5 -4.27 2.41 16.63
N ARG A 6 -4.55 1.71 15.54
CA ARG A 6 -3.57 1.23 14.54
C ARG A 6 -3.99 1.73 13.16
N GLY A 7 -3.04 1.75 12.23
CA GLY A 7 -3.28 2.16 10.85
C GLY A 7 -3.19 3.66 10.62
N PHE A 8 -3.57 4.09 9.41
CA PHE A 8 -3.38 5.46 8.93
C PHE A 8 -3.98 6.51 9.87
N GLY A 9 -5.24 6.34 10.29
CA GLY A 9 -5.93 7.28 11.19
C GLY A 9 -5.37 7.36 12.63
N ALA A 10 -4.44 6.47 13.00
CA ALA A 10 -3.77 6.48 14.28
C ALA A 10 -2.34 7.05 14.23
N MET A 11 -1.84 7.38 13.03
CA MET A 11 -0.53 8.02 12.87
C MET A 11 -0.55 9.50 13.28
N ASP A 12 0.64 10.06 13.44
CA ASP A 12 0.84 11.49 13.63
C ASP A 12 0.27 12.30 12.45
N PRO A 13 -0.37 13.47 12.68
CA PRO A 13 -0.93 14.31 11.63
C PRO A 13 0.05 14.71 10.53
N GLU A 14 1.32 14.96 10.85
CA GLU A 14 2.32 15.32 9.84
C GLU A 14 2.61 14.14 8.91
N ARG A 15 2.75 12.95 9.50
CA ARG A 15 2.95 11.70 8.76
C ARG A 15 1.74 11.33 7.91
N GLN A 16 0.52 11.58 8.41
CA GLN A 16 -0.70 11.41 7.62
C GLN A 16 -0.71 12.32 6.39
N ARG A 17 -0.38 13.60 6.56
CA ARG A 17 -0.30 14.57 5.46
C ARG A 17 0.74 14.18 4.42
N GLU A 18 1.91 13.73 4.86
CA GLU A 18 2.98 13.31 3.95
C GLU A 18 2.55 12.10 3.10
N ILE A 19 1.94 11.09 3.73
CA ILE A 19 1.46 9.88 3.03
C ILE A 19 0.31 10.24 2.08
N ALA A 20 -0.63 11.10 2.50
CA ALA A 20 -1.71 11.57 1.64
C ALA A 20 -1.19 12.35 0.43
N ARG A 21 -0.21 13.25 0.63
CA ARG A 21 0.46 13.99 -0.45
C ARG A 21 1.12 13.05 -1.45
N LYS A 22 1.92 12.09 -0.96
CA LYS A 22 2.58 11.08 -1.79
C LYS A 22 1.57 10.23 -2.58
N GLY A 23 0.43 9.89 -1.97
CA GLY A 23 -0.66 9.17 -2.64
C GLY A 23 -1.31 10.00 -3.76
N GLY A 24 -1.51 11.30 -3.52
CA GLY A 24 -2.02 12.23 -4.53
C GLY A 24 -1.06 12.44 -5.70
N GLU A 25 0.22 12.65 -5.43
CA GLU A 25 1.27 12.79 -6.45
C GLU A 25 1.39 11.53 -7.32
N ALA A 26 1.34 10.34 -6.71
CA ALA A 26 1.38 9.08 -7.43
C ALA A 26 0.14 8.84 -8.32
N SER A 27 -0.99 9.45 -7.99
CA SER A 27 -2.23 9.35 -8.77
C SER A 27 -2.20 10.27 -10.00
N HIS A 28 -1.56 11.45 -9.89
CA HIS A 28 -1.44 12.40 -10.99
C HIS A 28 -0.45 11.97 -12.09
N SER A 29 0.55 11.15 -11.78
CA SER A 29 1.59 10.72 -12.73
C SER A 29 1.24 9.45 -13.55
N GLY A 30 -0.03 9.02 -13.53
CA GLY A 30 -0.50 7.86 -14.31
C GLY A 30 -0.52 6.54 -13.55
N GLY A 31 -0.05 6.48 -12.31
CA GLY A 31 -0.18 5.34 -11.42
C GLY A 31 0.22 3.98 -12.01
N PHE A 32 -0.26 2.90 -11.41
CA PHE A 32 0.00 1.54 -11.87
C PHE A 32 -0.61 1.27 -13.26
N ALA A 33 -1.80 1.81 -13.53
CA ALA A 33 -2.57 1.55 -14.74
C ALA A 33 -1.93 2.13 -16.02
N SER A 34 -1.12 3.18 -15.92
CA SER A 34 -0.44 3.78 -17.08
C SER A 34 0.97 3.24 -17.32
N MET A 35 1.42 2.26 -16.52
CA MET A 35 2.70 1.57 -16.78
C MET A 35 2.59 0.60 -17.95
N ASP A 36 3.75 0.24 -18.51
CA ASP A 36 3.85 -0.82 -19.51
C ASP A 36 3.29 -2.17 -18.98
N PRO A 37 2.56 -2.96 -19.79
CA PRO A 37 1.98 -4.22 -19.38
C PRO A 37 2.97 -5.24 -18.78
N GLU A 38 4.21 -5.29 -19.26
CA GLU A 38 5.23 -6.20 -18.72
C GLU A 38 5.63 -5.77 -17.30
N ARG A 39 5.82 -4.47 -17.10
CA ARG A 39 6.14 -3.88 -15.80
C ARG A 39 5.00 -4.07 -14.80
N GLN A 40 3.75 -3.92 -15.24
CA GLN A 40 2.58 -4.21 -14.41
C GLN A 40 2.57 -5.65 -13.92
N ARG A 41 2.83 -6.62 -14.82
CA ARG A 41 2.89 -8.05 -14.47
C ARG A 41 4.00 -8.35 -13.47
N GLU A 42 5.18 -7.75 -13.64
CA GLU A 42 6.29 -7.94 -12.71
C GLU A 42 5.94 -7.42 -11.30
N ILE A 43 5.40 -6.20 -11.21
CA ILE A 43 4.99 -5.58 -9.95
C ILE A 43 3.88 -6.40 -9.29
N ALA A 44 2.86 -6.83 -10.05
CA ALA A 44 1.77 -7.65 -9.54
C ALA A 44 2.28 -9.01 -9.03
N ARG A 45 3.18 -9.66 -9.77
CA ARG A 45 3.83 -10.91 -9.37
C ARG A 45 4.60 -10.74 -8.06
N LYS A 46 5.40 -9.67 -7.94
CA LYS A 46 6.17 -9.37 -6.73
C LYS A 46 5.24 -9.07 -5.54
N GLY A 47 4.21 -8.26 -5.74
CA GLY A 47 3.21 -7.95 -4.72
C GLY A 47 2.45 -9.19 -4.24
N GLY A 48 2.04 -10.05 -5.17
CA GLY A 48 1.44 -11.36 -4.90
C GLY A 48 2.37 -12.25 -4.09
N ALA A 49 3.64 -12.40 -4.50
CA ALA A 49 4.64 -13.20 -3.79
C ALA A 49 4.86 -12.70 -2.35
N SER A 50 4.95 -11.39 -2.14
CA SER A 50 5.07 -10.78 -0.79
C SER A 50 3.83 -11.00 0.08
N SER A 51 2.65 -11.07 -0.53
CA SER A 51 1.36 -11.23 0.18
C SER A 51 1.10 -12.66 0.65
N HIS A 52 1.75 -13.67 0.04
CA HIS A 52 1.62 -15.08 0.44
C HIS A 52 2.22 -15.40 1.82
N GLY A 53 2.91 -14.46 2.48
CA GLY A 53 3.46 -14.63 3.82
C GLY A 53 2.53 -14.23 4.99
N GLY A 54 1.34 -13.68 4.74
CA GLY A 54 0.60 -12.94 5.79
C GLY A 54 -0.75 -13.47 6.26
N GLY A 55 -1.28 -14.56 5.71
CA GLY A 55 -2.74 -14.79 5.74
C GLY A 55 -3.27 -16.18 6.06
N ARG A 56 -2.47 -17.12 6.58
CA ARG A 56 -2.99 -18.44 6.98
C ARG A 56 -2.45 -18.90 8.34
N LYS A 57 -2.93 -18.27 9.41
CA LYS A 57 -3.26 -19.00 10.64
C LYS A 57 -4.75 -18.80 10.89
N SER A 58 -5.53 -19.66 10.24
CA SER A 58 -6.88 -20.00 10.67
C SER A 58 -6.73 -20.98 11.82
N THR A 59 -6.67 -20.48 13.05
CA THR A 59 -6.91 -21.21 14.31
C THR A 59 -7.49 -20.23 15.31
#